data_AF-A0A7J4XQ90-F1
#
_entry.id   AF-A0A7J4XQ90-F1
#
_cell.length_a   1.000
_cell.length_b   1.000
_cell.length_c   1.000
_cell.angle_alpha   90.00
_cell.angle_beta   90.00
_cell.angle_gamma   90.00
#
_symmetry.space_group_name_H-M   'P 1'
#
loop_
_entity.id
_entity.type
_entity.pdbx_description
1 polymer ?
#
loop_
_entity_poly.entity_id
_entity_poly.type
_entity_poly.pdbx_seq_one_letter_code
_entity_poly.pdbx_strand_id
1 'polypeptide(L)'
;MKIYENKILRILGFIFIWIYVFGVGICFAAKWYAIGISGAILLVVWLNSGLIGDTIYKYRVKQATKQIKRHGIQLFVDLNQCKVTTQKWYTKKSRMQEPIFRIFHTWEIQFWNGVSGYLFPDIYHSEQIVSTTICTVTYTTKYNGKTKTFRSDAILKEKVSLEMLLQHYGMTTIYINPKNDNQYYFDLDFLK
;
A
#
# COMPACT_ATOMS: atom_id res chain seq x y z
N MET A 1 9.37 -16.65 11.92
CA MET A 1 10.48 -16.46 12.88
C MET A 1 11.79 -16.02 12.20
N LYS A 2 12.30 -16.74 11.18
CA LYS A 2 13.56 -16.42 10.45
C LYS A 2 13.68 -15.01 9.83
N ILE A 3 12.57 -14.37 9.43
CA ILE A 3 12.58 -13.04 8.79
C ILE A 3 12.82 -11.92 9.82
N TYR A 4 12.38 -12.10 11.07
CA TYR A 4 12.57 -11.12 12.15
C TYR A 4 14.00 -11.13 12.69
N GLU A 5 14.59 -12.32 12.83
CA GLU A 5 15.99 -12.47 13.21
C GLU A 5 16.92 -11.74 12.24
N ASN A 6 16.71 -11.87 10.92
CA ASN A 6 17.51 -11.15 9.93
C ASN A 6 17.38 -9.62 10.03
N LYS A 7 16.24 -9.09 10.45
CA LYS A 7 16.09 -7.63 10.68
C LYS A 7 16.82 -7.20 11.95
N ILE A 8 16.70 -7.96 13.03
CA ILE A 8 17.34 -7.65 14.31
C ILE A 8 18.87 -7.79 14.21
N LEU A 9 19.38 -8.85 13.57
CA LEU A 9 20.81 -9.06 13.35
C LEU A 9 21.41 -7.95 12.47
N ARG A 10 20.64 -7.47 11.49
CA ARG A 10 21.04 -6.36 10.63
C ARG A 10 21.10 -5.04 11.40
N ILE A 11 20.13 -4.77 12.29
CA ILE A 11 20.13 -3.60 13.17
C ILE A 11 21.31 -3.65 14.16
N LEU A 12 21.56 -4.81 14.78
CA LEU A 12 22.71 -5.02 15.68
C LEU A 12 24.05 -4.84 14.96
N GLY A 13 24.18 -5.38 13.74
CA GLY A 13 25.35 -5.17 12.90
C GLY A 13 25.59 -3.69 12.56
N PHE A 14 24.52 -2.93 12.32
CA PHE A 14 24.62 -1.48 12.08
C PHE A 14 25.01 -0.69 13.34
N ILE A 15 24.53 -1.07 14.52
CA ILE A 15 24.95 -0.47 15.79
C ILE A 15 26.45 -0.73 16.00
N PHE A 16 26.92 -1.93 15.69
CA PHE A 16 28.35 -2.28 15.79
C PHE A 16 29.22 -1.47 14.82
N ILE A 17 28.77 -1.29 13.57
CA ILE A 17 29.45 -0.44 12.59
C ILE A 17 29.46 1.02 13.05
N TRP A 18 28.36 1.53 13.60
CA TRP A 18 28.33 2.89 14.16
C TRP A 18 29.27 3.06 15.34
N ILE A 19 29.29 2.12 16.29
CA ILE A 19 30.22 2.15 17.43
C ILE A 19 31.68 2.09 16.92
N TYR A 20 31.95 1.28 15.90
CA TYR A 20 33.28 1.18 15.31
C TYR A 20 33.70 2.47 14.59
N VAL A 21 32.83 3.04 13.74
CA VAL A 21 33.13 4.28 12.99
C VAL A 21 33.22 5.49 13.92
N PHE A 22 32.34 5.60 14.93
CA PHE A 22 32.38 6.69 15.91
C PHE A 22 33.54 6.50 16.90
N GLY A 23 33.78 5.29 17.39
CA GLY A 23 34.86 4.97 18.32
C GLY A 23 36.25 5.13 17.70
N VAL A 24 36.43 4.69 16.45
CA VAL A 24 37.69 4.90 15.70
C VAL A 24 37.83 6.35 15.24
N GLY A 25 36.72 7.03 14.91
CA GLY A 25 36.70 8.44 14.53
C GLY A 25 37.02 9.41 15.67
N ILE A 26 36.72 9.04 16.93
CA ILE A 26 37.13 9.81 18.12
C ILE A 26 38.65 9.70 18.36
N CYS A 27 39.28 8.57 18.01
CA CYS A 27 40.73 8.39 18.11
C CYS A 27 41.54 9.08 17.00
N PHE A 28 40.97 9.26 15.80
CA PHE A 28 41.63 9.91 14.67
C PHE A 28 41.05 11.30 14.39
N ALA A 29 41.69 12.31 14.96
CA ALA A 29 41.47 13.75 14.84
C ALA A 29 40.65 14.22 13.61
N ALA A 30 39.61 15.02 13.88
CA ALA A 30 38.87 16.05 13.10
C ALA A 30 38.70 15.94 11.56
N LYS A 31 39.65 15.39 10.81
CA LYS A 31 39.67 15.32 9.34
C LYS A 31 38.75 14.25 8.75
N TRP A 32 38.31 13.24 9.51
CA TRP A 32 37.49 12.13 9.00
C TRP A 32 35.98 12.30 9.20
N TYR A 33 35.54 13.34 9.91
CA TYR A 33 34.10 13.63 10.10
C TYR A 33 33.37 13.85 8.78
N ALA A 34 34.04 14.42 7.76
CA ALA A 34 33.42 14.64 6.44
C ALA A 34 33.03 13.32 5.74
N ILE A 35 33.80 12.25 5.94
CA ILE A 35 33.53 10.93 5.35
C ILE A 35 32.42 10.21 6.13
N GLY A 36 32.41 10.34 7.46
CA GLY A 36 31.32 9.81 8.30
C GLY A 36 29.97 10.50 8.02
N ILE A 37 29.95 11.83 7.90
CA ILE A 37 28.73 12.61 7.66
C ILE A 37 28.19 12.35 6.24
N SER A 38 29.06 12.32 5.22
CA SER A 38 28.63 11.99 3.85
C SER A 38 28.10 10.56 3.72
N GLY A 39 28.71 9.59 4.41
CA GLY A 39 28.20 8.22 4.52
C GLY A 39 26.83 8.14 5.21
N ALA A 40 26.62 8.91 6.29
CA ALA A 40 25.33 8.98 6.98
C ALA A 40 24.23 9.59 6.11
N ILE A 41 24.53 10.66 5.35
CA ILE A 41 23.57 11.29 4.42
C ILE A 41 23.19 10.32 3.29
N LEU A 42 24.17 9.63 2.69
CA LEU A 42 23.91 8.60 1.67
C LEU A 42 23.04 7.46 2.19
N LEU A 43 23.25 7.02 3.44
CA LEU A 43 22.42 6.01 4.10
C LEU A 43 20.98 6.48 4.32
N VAL A 44 20.77 7.72 4.74
CA VAL A 44 19.43 8.30 4.90
C VAL A 44 18.69 8.38 3.56
N VAL A 45 19.38 8.79 2.49
CA VAL A 45 18.79 8.82 1.14
C VAL A 45 18.46 7.40 0.66
N TRP A 46 19.35 6.43 0.91
CA TRP A 46 19.11 5.03 0.52
C TRP A 46 17.94 4.40 1.28
N LEU A 47 17.83 4.62 2.59
CA LEU A 47 16.72 4.14 3.43
C LEU A 47 15.37 4.75 3.03
N ASN A 48 15.36 5.99 2.54
CA ASN A 48 14.15 6.69 2.10
C ASN A 48 13.83 6.52 0.61
N SER A 49 14.72 5.90 -0.17
CA SER A 49 14.55 5.76 -1.63
C SER A 49 13.24 5.06 -2.02
N GLY A 50 12.79 4.06 -1.24
CA GLY A 50 11.51 3.38 -1.45
C GLY A 50 10.29 4.29 -1.20
N LEU A 51 10.32 5.10 -0.13
CA LEU A 51 9.26 6.07 0.19
C LEU A 51 9.17 7.18 -0.86
N ILE A 52 10.32 7.64 -1.35
CA ILE A 52 10.41 8.65 -2.40
C ILE A 52 9.90 8.08 -3.74
N GLY A 53 10.25 6.84 -4.07
CA GLY A 53 9.74 6.16 -5.27
C GLY A 53 8.22 6.03 -5.26
N ASP A 54 7.63 5.57 -4.15
CA ASP A 54 6.18 5.39 -4.01
C ASP A 54 5.41 6.71 -4.10
N THR A 55 5.93 7.77 -3.48
CA THR A 55 5.29 9.10 -3.54
C THR A 55 5.37 9.70 -4.94
N ILE A 56 6.50 9.57 -5.63
CA ILE A 56 6.66 9.99 -7.03
C ILE A 56 5.73 9.18 -7.94
N TYR A 57 5.64 7.87 -7.75
CA TYR A 57 4.74 7.01 -8.52
C TYR A 57 3.28 7.43 -8.34
N LYS A 58 2.83 7.57 -7.08
CA LYS A 58 1.46 8.04 -6.78
C LYS A 58 1.18 9.41 -7.38
N TYR A 59 2.15 10.31 -7.35
CA TYR A 59 2.03 11.63 -7.95
C TYR A 59 1.86 11.54 -9.48
N ARG A 60 2.70 10.75 -10.16
CA ARG A 60 2.61 10.53 -11.61
C ARG A 60 1.29 9.90 -12.02
N VAL A 61 0.81 8.89 -11.29
CA VAL A 61 -0.50 8.27 -11.54
C VAL A 61 -1.62 9.31 -11.39
N LYS A 62 -1.61 10.10 -10.30
CA LYS A 62 -2.60 11.18 -10.11
C LYS A 62 -2.57 12.21 -11.25
N GLN A 63 -1.39 12.59 -11.72
CA GLN A 63 -1.28 13.52 -12.85
C GLN A 63 -1.83 12.91 -14.15
N ALA A 64 -1.48 11.66 -14.45
CA ALA A 64 -1.99 10.95 -15.62
C ALA A 64 -3.52 10.83 -15.56
N THR A 65 -4.08 10.43 -14.42
CA THR A 65 -5.54 10.40 -14.20
C THR A 65 -6.18 11.75 -14.43
N LYS A 66 -5.61 12.85 -13.90
CA LYS A 66 -6.13 14.21 -14.12
C LYS A 66 -6.11 14.59 -15.61
N GLN A 67 -5.05 14.24 -16.34
CA GLN A 67 -4.97 14.49 -17.77
C GLN A 67 -6.04 13.72 -18.55
N ILE A 68 -6.23 12.44 -18.21
CA ILE A 68 -7.25 11.56 -18.81
C ILE A 68 -8.67 12.06 -18.48
N LYS A 69 -8.94 12.51 -17.25
CA LYS A 69 -10.26 13.12 -16.91
C LYS A 69 -10.56 14.38 -17.73
N ARG A 70 -9.53 15.18 -18.07
CA ARG A 70 -9.70 16.45 -18.81
C ARG A 70 -9.82 16.28 -20.32
N HIS A 71 -9.02 15.40 -20.91
CA HIS A 71 -8.90 15.26 -22.37
C HIS A 71 -9.31 13.88 -22.89
N GLY A 72 -9.71 12.98 -22.01
CA GLY A 72 -10.14 11.64 -22.36
C GLY A 72 -11.52 11.63 -22.99
N ILE A 73 -11.76 10.61 -23.81
CA ILE A 73 -13.09 10.32 -24.35
C ILE A 73 -13.94 9.82 -23.20
N GLN A 74 -15.10 10.44 -23.00
CA GLN A 74 -16.06 10.08 -21.96
C GLN A 74 -16.98 8.97 -22.48
N LEU A 75 -17.01 7.86 -21.75
CA LEU A 75 -17.91 6.76 -22.00
C LEU A 75 -18.84 6.63 -20.79
N PHE A 76 -20.12 6.94 -20.98
CA PHE A 76 -21.13 6.75 -19.95
C PHE A 76 -21.42 5.27 -19.75
N VAL A 77 -21.39 4.85 -18.50
CA VAL A 77 -21.53 3.46 -18.08
C VAL A 77 -22.71 3.36 -17.12
N ASP A 78 -23.63 2.48 -17.47
CA ASP A 78 -24.68 2.03 -16.57
C ASP A 78 -24.07 1.04 -15.57
N LEU A 79 -24.04 1.44 -14.30
CA LEU A 79 -23.48 0.66 -13.20
C LEU A 79 -24.29 -0.60 -12.91
N ASN A 80 -25.57 -0.64 -13.28
CA ASN A 80 -26.41 -1.83 -13.11
C ASN A 80 -26.00 -2.99 -14.02
N GLN A 81 -25.36 -2.67 -15.16
CA GLN A 81 -24.87 -3.66 -16.13
C GLN A 81 -23.45 -4.13 -15.80
N CYS A 82 -22.82 -3.56 -14.77
CA CYS A 82 -21.48 -3.93 -14.37
C CYS A 82 -21.47 -5.26 -13.61
N LYS A 83 -20.51 -6.12 -13.95
CA LYS A 83 -20.31 -7.39 -13.24
C LYS A 83 -19.31 -7.19 -12.11
N VAL A 84 -19.73 -7.44 -10.88
CA VAL A 84 -18.84 -7.44 -9.71
C VAL A 84 -18.22 -8.82 -9.54
N THR A 85 -16.90 -8.86 -9.64
CA THR A 85 -16.11 -10.08 -9.41
C THR A 85 -15.47 -10.01 -8.02
N THR A 86 -15.58 -11.10 -7.28
CA THR A 86 -15.00 -11.24 -5.94
C THR A 86 -13.76 -12.11 -6.01
N GLN A 87 -12.65 -11.61 -5.50
CA GLN A 87 -11.47 -12.39 -5.25
C GLN A 87 -11.23 -12.44 -3.74
N LYS A 88 -11.38 -13.64 -3.17
CA LYS A 88 -11.03 -13.87 -1.77
C LYS A 88 -9.51 -13.98 -1.69
N TRP A 89 -8.91 -13.03 -0.99
CA TRP A 89 -7.49 -13.06 -0.72
C TRP A 89 -7.29 -13.50 0.73
N TYR A 90 -6.60 -14.63 0.90
CA TYR A 90 -6.26 -15.15 2.22
C TYR A 90 -4.90 -14.60 2.62
N THR A 91 -4.89 -13.63 3.52
CA THR A 91 -3.65 -13.21 4.16
C THR A 91 -3.53 -13.89 5.51
N LYS A 92 -2.43 -14.61 5.70
CA LYS A 92 -1.98 -15.02 7.02
C LYS A 92 -1.48 -13.79 7.75
N LYS A 93 -2.28 -13.29 8.70
CA LYS A 93 -1.88 -12.18 9.56
C LYS A 93 -1.60 -12.76 10.94
N SER A 94 -0.44 -12.46 11.52
CA SER A 94 -0.26 -12.72 12.96
C SER A 94 -1.21 -11.79 13.72
N ARG A 95 -1.83 -12.31 14.78
CA ARG A 95 -2.78 -11.53 15.60
C ARG A 95 -2.15 -10.26 16.20
N MET A 96 -0.82 -10.20 16.25
CA MET A 96 -0.01 -9.15 16.87
C MET A 96 0.01 -7.79 16.14
N GLN A 97 -0.97 -7.47 15.29
CA GLN A 97 -1.00 -6.17 14.60
C GLN A 97 -2.37 -5.49 14.53
N GLU A 98 -3.23 -5.80 15.49
CA GLU A 98 -4.27 -4.85 15.87
C GLU A 98 -4.11 -4.58 17.37
N PRO A 99 -3.66 -3.38 17.76
CA PRO A 99 -3.67 -3.02 19.17
C PRO A 99 -5.12 -3.07 19.63
N ILE A 100 -5.38 -3.76 20.74
CA ILE A 100 -6.70 -3.80 21.41
C ILE A 100 -7.22 -2.36 21.62
N PHE A 101 -6.31 -1.39 21.75
CA PHE A 101 -6.58 0.04 21.79
C PHE A 101 -6.00 0.74 20.56
N ARG A 102 -6.83 0.99 19.53
CA ARG A 102 -6.43 1.75 18.33
C ARG A 102 -6.25 3.26 18.56
N ILE A 103 -6.52 3.77 19.77
CA ILE A 103 -6.79 5.20 19.98
C ILE A 103 -5.56 5.99 20.46
N PHE A 104 -4.52 5.35 21.03
CA PHE A 104 -3.36 6.08 21.58
C PHE A 104 -2.02 5.36 21.36
N HIS A 105 -1.02 6.09 20.85
CA HIS A 105 0.34 5.60 20.56
C HIS A 105 1.30 5.81 21.75
N THR A 106 0.98 5.30 22.95
CA THR A 106 1.85 5.45 24.14
C THR A 106 2.81 4.27 24.33
N TRP A 107 3.95 4.52 24.97
CA TRP A 107 5.01 3.53 25.23
C TRP A 107 4.53 2.36 26.11
N GLU A 108 3.61 2.63 27.04
CA GLU A 108 3.02 1.64 27.95
C GLU A 108 2.25 0.56 27.18
N ILE A 109 1.53 0.92 26.12
CA ILE A 109 0.78 -0.03 25.30
C ILE A 109 1.75 -0.93 24.52
N GLN A 110 2.88 -0.40 24.04
CA GLN A 110 3.91 -1.20 23.38
C GLN A 110 4.54 -2.19 24.35
N PHE A 111 4.79 -1.78 25.59
CA PHE A 111 5.28 -2.63 26.66
C PHE A 111 4.27 -3.75 26.98
N TRP A 112 3.01 -3.42 27.24
CA TRP A 112 1.97 -4.41 27.55
C TRP A 112 1.69 -5.37 26.38
N ASN A 113 1.76 -4.89 25.13
CA ASN A 113 1.68 -5.75 23.94
C ASN A 113 2.88 -6.70 23.81
N GLY A 114 4.07 -6.28 24.24
CA GLY A 114 5.26 -7.11 24.28
C GLY A 114 5.17 -8.19 25.35
N VAL A 115 4.75 -7.81 26.56
CA VAL A 115 4.55 -8.73 27.69
C VAL A 115 3.44 -9.75 27.40
N SER A 116 2.32 -9.30 26.85
CA SER A 116 1.21 -10.19 26.50
C SER A 116 1.57 -11.17 25.38
N GLY A 117 2.36 -10.72 24.39
CA GLY A 117 2.89 -11.59 23.34
C GLY A 117 3.82 -12.68 23.85
N TYR A 118 4.56 -12.43 24.94
CA TYR A 118 5.42 -13.44 25.58
C TYR A 118 4.64 -14.41 26.48
N LEU A 119 3.66 -13.91 27.23
CA LEU A 119 2.89 -14.71 28.20
C LEU A 119 1.83 -15.61 27.55
N PHE A 120 1.30 -15.22 26.38
CA PHE A 120 0.24 -15.96 25.68
C PHE A 120 0.62 -16.25 24.22
N PRO A 121 1.71 -17.00 23.98
CA PRO A 121 2.25 -17.20 22.63
C PRO A 121 1.28 -17.91 21.70
N ASP A 122 0.43 -18.79 22.22
CA ASP A 122 -0.64 -19.50 21.52
C ASP A 122 -1.76 -18.55 21.02
N ILE A 123 -2.13 -17.56 21.82
CA ILE A 123 -3.17 -16.57 21.49
C ILE A 123 -2.63 -15.48 20.55
N TYR A 124 -1.34 -15.12 20.66
CA TYR A 124 -0.72 -14.00 19.94
C TYR A 124 0.10 -14.41 18.69
N HIS A 125 0.64 -15.64 18.67
CA HIS A 125 1.33 -16.20 17.49
C HIS A 125 0.45 -17.13 16.65
N SER A 126 -0.81 -17.37 17.03
CA SER A 126 -1.75 -18.05 16.15
C SER A 126 -1.93 -17.23 14.86
N GLU A 127 -1.60 -17.86 13.73
CA GLU A 127 -1.84 -17.29 12.41
C GLU A 127 -3.34 -17.24 12.18
N GLN A 128 -3.93 -16.04 12.17
CA GLN A 128 -5.30 -15.89 11.74
C GLN A 128 -5.31 -15.76 10.22
N ILE A 129 -6.03 -16.65 9.55
CA ILE A 129 -6.34 -16.52 8.12
C ILE A 129 -7.41 -15.43 8.04
N VAL A 130 -6.98 -14.19 7.79
CA VAL A 130 -7.90 -13.09 7.53
C VAL A 130 -8.29 -13.16 6.06
N SER A 131 -9.56 -13.46 5.81
CA SER A 131 -10.16 -13.41 4.48
C SER A 131 -10.49 -11.97 4.15
N THR A 132 -9.61 -11.31 3.38
CA THR A 132 -9.94 -10.00 2.80
C THR A 132 -10.63 -10.25 1.47
N THR A 133 -11.87 -9.80 1.35
CA THR A 133 -12.60 -9.86 0.07
C THR A 133 -12.25 -8.61 -0.73
N ILE A 134 -11.57 -8.81 -1.85
CA ILE A 134 -11.29 -7.74 -2.81
C ILE A 134 -12.31 -7.89 -3.94
N CYS A 135 -13.07 -6.84 -4.20
CA CYS A 135 -13.99 -6.79 -5.31
C CYS A 135 -13.35 -6.03 -6.48
N THR A 136 -13.69 -6.43 -7.70
CA THR A 136 -13.38 -5.65 -8.90
C THR A 136 -14.62 -5.54 -9.77
N VAL A 137 -14.90 -4.33 -10.25
CA VAL A 137 -16.00 -4.02 -11.15
C VAL A 137 -15.53 -4.18 -12.58
N THR A 138 -16.28 -4.92 -13.39
CA THR A 138 -16.00 -5.12 -14.81
C THR A 138 -17.17 -4.65 -15.65
N TYR A 139 -16.86 -3.92 -16.72
CA TYR A 139 -17.84 -3.43 -17.67
C TYR A 139 -17.40 -3.79 -19.09
N THR A 140 -18.26 -4.50 -19.82
CA THR A 140 -17.97 -4.94 -21.18
C THR A 140 -18.89 -4.21 -22.14
N THR A 141 -18.32 -3.50 -23.10
CA THR A 141 -19.10 -2.79 -24.12
C THR A 141 -18.40 -2.81 -25.47
N LYS A 142 -19.12 -2.43 -26.53
CA LYS A 142 -18.54 -2.22 -27.86
C LYS A 142 -17.95 -0.81 -27.92
N TYR A 143 -16.64 -0.73 -28.13
CA TYR A 143 -15.90 0.53 -28.29
C TYR A 143 -15.01 0.42 -29.53
N ASN A 144 -15.08 1.40 -30.44
CA ASN A 144 -14.40 1.36 -31.74
C ASN A 144 -14.68 0.06 -32.53
N GLY A 145 -15.94 -0.40 -32.53
CA GLY A 145 -16.36 -1.61 -33.25
C GLY A 145 -15.88 -2.94 -32.65
N LYS A 146 -15.08 -2.91 -31.58
CA LYS A 146 -14.57 -4.10 -30.88
C LYS A 146 -15.18 -4.21 -29.48
N THR A 147 -15.43 -5.44 -29.05
CA THR A 147 -15.82 -5.69 -27.65
C THR A 147 -14.62 -5.44 -26.74
N LYS A 148 -14.78 -4.57 -25.75
CA LYS A 148 -13.73 -4.19 -24.82
C LYS A 148 -14.23 -4.29 -23.39
N THR A 149 -13.40 -4.87 -22.53
CA THR A 149 -13.69 -5.04 -21.12
C THR A 149 -12.86 -4.04 -20.32
N PHE A 150 -13.53 -3.18 -19.58
CA PHE A 150 -12.94 -2.26 -18.63
C PHE A 150 -13.01 -2.84 -17.23
N ARG A 151 -11.93 -2.70 -16.47
CA ARG A 151 -11.78 -3.24 -15.12
C ARG A 151 -11.42 -2.11 -14.16
N SER A 152 -12.10 -2.04 -13.02
CA SER A 152 -11.75 -1.07 -11.97
C SER A 152 -10.50 -1.49 -11.20
N ASP A 153 -9.98 -0.56 -10.40
CA ASP A 153 -9.04 -0.90 -9.33
C ASP A 153 -9.70 -1.82 -8.28
N ALA A 154 -8.86 -2.45 -7.47
CA ALA A 154 -9.27 -3.30 -6.36
C ALA A 154 -10.03 -2.50 -5.29
N ILE A 155 -11.26 -2.91 -4.98
CA ILE A 155 -12.13 -2.25 -3.99
C ILE A 155 -12.27 -3.18 -2.77
N LEU A 156 -11.90 -2.66 -1.61
CA LEU A 156 -12.03 -3.35 -0.32
C LEU A 156 -13.43 -3.14 0.27
N LYS A 157 -14.45 -3.71 -0.36
CA LYS A 157 -15.82 -3.74 0.14
C LYS A 157 -16.42 -5.12 -0.10
N GLU A 158 -17.40 -5.48 0.73
CA GLU A 158 -18.19 -6.68 0.50
C GLU A 158 -18.98 -6.56 -0.81
N LYS A 159 -19.14 -7.69 -1.52
CA LYS A 159 -19.81 -7.75 -2.82
C LYS A 159 -21.21 -7.11 -2.80
N VAL A 160 -22.05 -7.52 -1.85
CA VAL A 160 -23.45 -7.09 -1.76
C VAL A 160 -23.55 -5.58 -1.51
N SER A 161 -22.74 -5.07 -0.56
CA SER A 161 -22.67 -3.64 -0.28
C SER A 161 -22.18 -2.84 -1.49
N LEU A 162 -21.21 -3.38 -2.24
CA LEU A 162 -20.72 -2.75 -3.45
C LEU A 162 -21.79 -2.73 -4.56
N GLU A 163 -22.50 -3.84 -4.79
CA GLU A 163 -23.59 -3.91 -5.77
C GLU A 163 -24.72 -2.92 -5.44
N MET A 164 -25.11 -2.81 -4.17
CA MET A 164 -26.11 -1.82 -3.73
C MET A 164 -25.64 -0.38 -3.98
N LEU A 165 -24.37 -0.06 -3.69
CA LEU A 165 -23.83 1.27 -3.97
C LEU A 165 -23.81 1.56 -5.48
N LEU A 166 -23.38 0.60 -6.30
CA LEU A 166 -23.37 0.77 -7.75
C LEU A 166 -24.78 1.01 -8.30
N GLN A 167 -25.79 0.30 -7.79
CA GLN A 167 -27.20 0.52 -8.12
C GLN A 167 -27.71 1.89 -7.67
N HIS A 168 -27.32 2.33 -6.47
CA HIS A 168 -27.72 3.63 -5.93
C HIS A 168 -27.24 4.81 -6.79
N TYR A 169 -25.99 4.76 -7.25
CA TYR A 169 -25.42 5.81 -8.11
C TYR A 169 -25.85 5.69 -9.56
N GLY A 170 -26.18 4.48 -10.04
CA GLY A 170 -26.81 4.20 -11.33
C GLY A 170 -25.92 4.40 -12.56
N MET A 171 -25.26 5.55 -12.70
CA MET A 171 -24.38 5.87 -13.82
C MET A 171 -23.03 6.38 -13.37
N THR A 172 -22.00 6.10 -14.16
CA THR A 172 -20.71 6.75 -14.04
C THR A 172 -20.03 6.92 -15.40
N THR A 173 -18.84 7.50 -15.41
CA THR A 173 -18.05 7.76 -16.62
C THR A 173 -16.73 7.01 -16.58
N ILE A 174 -16.41 6.32 -17.67
CA ILE A 174 -15.06 5.85 -17.95
C ILE A 174 -14.39 6.87 -18.87
N TYR A 175 -13.22 7.34 -18.49
CA TYR A 175 -12.40 8.24 -19.28
C TYR A 175 -11.31 7.43 -19.98
N ILE A 176 -11.29 7.45 -21.31
CA ILE A 176 -10.35 6.69 -22.13
C ILE A 176 -9.33 7.64 -22.76
N ASN A 177 -8.05 7.32 -22.69
CA ASN A 177 -7.01 8.11 -23.35
C ASN A 177 -7.12 7.94 -24.88
N PRO A 178 -7.37 9.01 -25.66
CA PRO A 178 -7.53 8.91 -27.13
C PRO A 178 -6.25 8.46 -27.85
N LYS A 179 -5.08 8.62 -27.23
CA LYS A 179 -3.79 8.17 -27.79
C LYS A 179 -3.48 6.71 -27.48
N ASN A 180 -4.08 6.17 -26.42
CA ASN A 180 -3.84 4.79 -25.99
C ASN A 180 -5.09 4.24 -25.32
N ASP A 181 -5.84 3.44 -26.08
CA ASP A 181 -7.07 2.80 -25.64
C ASP A 181 -6.89 1.94 -24.36
N ASN A 182 -5.71 1.39 -24.10
CA ASN A 182 -5.47 0.58 -22.90
C ASN A 182 -5.29 1.42 -21.63
N GLN A 183 -5.05 2.73 -21.77
CA GLN A 183 -4.99 3.66 -20.66
C GLN A 183 -6.37 4.31 -20.47
N TYR A 184 -7.07 3.86 -19.44
CA TYR A 184 -8.37 4.41 -19.07
C TYR A 184 -8.44 4.60 -17.58
N TYR A 185 -9.40 5.41 -17.15
CA TYR A 185 -9.72 5.65 -15.77
C TYR A 185 -11.22 5.45 -15.56
N PHE A 186 -11.57 4.51 -14.69
CA PHE A 186 -12.95 4.22 -14.32
C PHE A 186 -13.32 5.09 -13.11
N ASP A 187 -14.21 6.05 -13.30
CA ASP A 187 -14.59 6.96 -12.22
C ASP A 187 -15.50 6.26 -11.21
N LEU A 188 -14.89 5.82 -10.12
CA LEU A 188 -15.58 5.24 -8.98
C LEU A 188 -15.16 5.97 -7.69
N ASP A 189 -14.81 7.26 -7.80
CA ASP A 189 -14.33 8.05 -6.66
C ASP A 189 -15.38 8.17 -5.54
N PHE A 190 -16.67 8.02 -5.85
CA PHE A 190 -17.76 7.97 -4.86
C PHE A 190 -17.74 6.75 -3.93
N LEU A 191 -16.91 5.73 -4.22
CA LEU A 191 -16.76 4.53 -3.39
C LEU A 191 -15.67 4.65 -2.30
N LYS A 192 -14.83 5.70 -2.36
CA LYS A 192 -13.77 5.95 -1.37
C LYS A 192 -14.34 6.58 -0.11
#